data_AF-A0AAW8CTT9-F1
#
_entry.id   AF-A0AAW8CTT9-F1
#
_cell.length_a   1.000
_cell.length_b   1.000
_cell.length_c   1.000
_cell.angle_alpha   90.00
_cell.angle_beta   90.00
_cell.angle_gamma   90.00
#
_symmetry.space_group_name_H-M   'P 1'
#
loop_
_entity.id
_entity.type
_entity.pdbx_description
1 polymer ?
#
loop_
_entity_poly.entity_id
_entity_poly.type
_entity_poly.pdbx_seq_one_letter_code
_entity_poly.pdbx_strand_id
1 'polypeptide(L)'
;MNNTSRYEFSLPLCSEAQQLQVEQVLKLPGAITTATVNRSMGSAGVTVQATFLPAHSPALMQAEVIARISPIGLLPMRVPG
;
A
#
# COMPACT_ATOMS: atom_id res chain seq x y z
N MET A 1 1.56 16.43 18.32
CA MET A 1 2.30 15.27 17.79
C MET A 1 1.42 14.59 16.74
N ASN A 2 1.84 14.56 15.48
CA ASN A 2 1.16 13.74 14.47
C ASN A 2 1.52 12.28 14.75
N ASN A 3 0.59 11.53 15.35
CA ASN A 3 0.76 10.11 15.69
C ASN A 3 0.53 9.25 14.44
N THR A 4 1.25 9.52 13.35
CA THR A 4 1.10 8.82 12.07
C THR A 4 2.35 8.02 11.73
N SER A 5 2.16 6.86 11.11
CA SER A 5 3.25 6.05 10.54
C SER A 5 3.08 5.91 9.04
N ARG A 6 4.20 5.87 8.30
CA ARG A 6 4.20 5.66 6.84
C ARG A 6 4.77 4.29 6.53
N TYR A 7 4.15 3.61 5.57
CA TYR A 7 4.58 2.32 5.07
C TYR A 7 4.67 2.37 3.55
N GLU A 8 5.80 1.94 3.02
CA GLU A 8 6.05 1.88 1.58
C GLU A 8 6.26 0.42 1.17
N PHE A 9 5.60 0.01 0.10
CA PHE A 9 5.73 -1.34 -0.45
C PHE A 9 5.63 -1.30 -1.97
N SER A 10 6.14 -2.35 -2.61
CA SER A 10 6.05 -2.52 -4.06
C SER A 10 5.03 -3.59 -4.43
N LEU A 11 4.29 -3.36 -5.50
CA LEU A 11 3.42 -4.33 -6.15
C LEU A 11 4.00 -4.73 -7.51
N PRO A 12 3.71 -5.94 -8.02
CA PRO A 12 4.04 -6.28 -9.40
C PRO A 12 3.39 -5.28 -10.37
N LEU A 13 3.90 -5.21 -11.60
CA LEU A 13 3.27 -4.43 -12.67
C LEU A 13 1.78 -4.77 -12.77
N CYS A 14 0.95 -3.79 -12.46
CA CYS A 14 -0.50 -3.88 -12.53
C CYS A 14 -1.04 -2.78 -13.46
N SER A 15 -2.17 -3.05 -14.10
CA SER A 15 -2.80 -2.10 -15.02
C SER A 15 -3.23 -0.82 -14.31
N GLU A 16 -3.47 0.26 -15.04
CA GLU A 16 -3.96 1.52 -14.43
C GLU A 16 -5.27 1.32 -13.66
N ALA A 17 -6.16 0.46 -14.17
CA ALA A 17 -7.39 0.09 -13.46
C ALA A 17 -7.10 -0.60 -12.12
N GLN A 18 -6.10 -1.50 -12.06
CA GLN A 18 -5.68 -2.15 -10.83
C GLN A 18 -4.99 -1.18 -9.86
N GLN A 19 -4.21 -0.21 -10.38
CA GLN A 19 -3.59 0.84 -9.55
C GLN A 19 -4.65 1.70 -8.86
N LEU A 20 -5.67 2.13 -9.61
CA LEU A 20 -6.82 2.85 -9.06
C LEU A 20 -7.58 2.00 -8.03
N GLN A 21 -7.76 0.72 -8.31
CA GLN A 21 -8.41 -0.20 -7.38
C GLN A 21 -7.61 -0.37 -6.09
N VAL A 22 -6.28 -0.50 -6.16
CA VAL A 22 -5.37 -0.52 -4.99
C VAL A 22 -5.53 0.75 -4.17
N GLU A 23 -5.49 1.91 -4.81
CA GLU A 23 -5.64 3.19 -4.13
C GLU A 23 -6.99 3.30 -3.43
N GLN A 24 -8.07 2.86 -4.08
CA GLN A 24 -9.42 2.85 -3.51
C GLN A 24 -9.55 1.92 -2.32
N VAL A 25 -9.07 0.67 -2.40
CA VAL A 25 -9.18 -0.29 -1.27
C VAL A 25 -8.32 0.13 -0.08
N LEU A 26 -7.19 0.79 -0.32
CA LEU A 26 -6.35 1.32 0.75
C LEU A 26 -6.97 2.57 1.39
N LYS A 27 -7.76 3.36 0.65
CA LYS A 27 -8.50 4.52 1.17
C LYS A 27 -9.83 4.18 1.85
N LEU A 28 -10.24 2.90 1.87
CA LEU A 28 -11.42 2.48 2.63
C LEU A 28 -11.29 2.85 4.12
N PRO A 29 -12.39 3.15 4.83
CA PRO A 29 -12.35 3.54 6.24
C PRO A 29 -11.52 2.57 7.09
N GLY A 30 -10.69 3.10 7.99
CA GLY A 30 -9.89 2.31 8.92
C GLY A 30 -8.58 2.99 9.28
N ALA A 31 -7.55 2.20 9.56
CA ALA A 31 -6.25 2.70 10.01
C ALA A 31 -5.48 3.47 8.93
N ILE A 32 -5.68 3.15 7.65
CA ILE A 32 -5.04 3.86 6.54
C ILE A 32 -5.83 5.14 6.23
N THR A 33 -5.15 6.28 6.37
CA THR A 33 -5.74 7.61 6.15
C THR A 33 -5.44 8.14 4.75
N THR A 34 -4.27 7.81 4.20
CA THR A 34 -3.89 8.17 2.84
C THR A 34 -3.15 7.02 2.18
N ALA A 35 -3.33 6.88 0.87
CA ALA A 35 -2.57 5.96 0.03
C ALA A 35 -2.30 6.64 -1.31
N THR A 36 -1.04 6.58 -1.77
CA THR A 36 -0.60 7.09 -3.06
C THR A 36 0.08 5.96 -3.81
N VAL A 37 -0.33 5.75 -5.07
CA VAL A 37 0.19 4.70 -5.94
C VAL A 37 1.01 5.39 -7.05
N ASN A 38 2.32 5.18 -7.04
CA ASN A 38 3.24 5.77 -8.01
C ASN A 38 3.82 4.69 -8.92
N ARG A 39 3.63 4.84 -10.22
CA ARG A 39 4.29 4.00 -11.22
C ARG A 39 5.74 4.44 -11.36
N SER A 40 6.68 3.56 -11.04
CA SER A 40 8.09 3.85 -11.25
C SER A 40 8.43 3.64 -12.73
N MET A 41 8.80 4.71 -13.44
CA MET A 41 9.27 4.61 -14.82
C MET A 41 10.56 3.78 -14.85
N GLY A 42 10.52 2.61 -15.49
CA GLY A 42 11.66 1.70 -15.62
C GLY A 42 11.70 0.52 -14.64
N SER A 43 10.77 0.43 -13.69
CA SER A 43 10.71 -0.69 -12.73
C SER A 43 9.64 -1.71 -13.12
N ALA A 44 9.88 -2.99 -12.82
CA ALA A 44 8.90 -4.07 -13.01
C ALA A 44 7.74 -4.05 -11.97
N GLY A 45 7.43 -2.89 -11.39
CA GLY A 45 6.44 -2.76 -10.32
C GLY A 45 5.92 -1.35 -10.08
N VAL A 46 5.00 -1.26 -9.13
CA VAL A 46 4.34 -0.03 -8.69
C VAL A 46 4.66 0.20 -7.21
N THR A 47 5.07 1.41 -6.85
CA THR A 47 5.35 1.79 -5.46
C THR A 47 4.09 2.35 -4.82
N VAL A 48 3.74 1.87 -3.64
CA VAL A 48 2.58 2.33 -2.89
C VAL A 48 3.04 2.86 -1.54
N GLN A 49 2.63 4.09 -1.23
CA GLN A 49 2.88 4.74 0.04
C GLN A 49 1.56 4.90 0.81
N ALA A 50 1.45 4.27 1.97
CA ALA A 50 0.28 4.35 2.84
C ALA A 50 0.62 5.06 4.16
N THR A 51 -0.27 5.92 4.66
CA THR A 51 -0.16 6.59 5.96
C THR A 51 -1.21 6.06 6.92
N PHE A 52 -0.81 5.73 8.14
CA PHE A 52 -1.66 5.13 9.16
C PHE A 52 -1.90 6.07 10.33
N LEU A 53 -3.11 6.06 10.88
CA LEU A 53 -3.50 6.74 12.11
C LEU A 53 -4.42 5.82 12.95
N PRO A 54 -4.08 5.53 14.23
CA PRO A 54 -2.83 5.87 14.92
C PRO A 54 -1.60 5.21 14.29
N ALA A 55 -0.39 5.59 14.73
CA ALA A 55 0.83 4.94 14.28
C ALA A 55 0.82 3.46 14.70
N HIS A 56 1.20 2.58 13.77
CA HIS A 56 1.27 1.14 13.96
C HIS A 56 2.70 0.64 13.81
N SER A 57 2.99 -0.54 14.35
CA SER A 57 4.26 -1.22 14.08
C SER A 57 4.35 -1.62 12.60
N PRO A 58 5.57 -1.73 12.02
CA PRO A 58 5.75 -2.14 10.63
C PRO A 58 5.04 -3.45 10.26
N ALA A 59 5.02 -4.42 11.18
CA ALA A 59 4.35 -5.71 10.97
C ALA A 59 2.82 -5.56 10.88
N LEU A 60 2.20 -4.71 11.71
CA LEU A 60 0.76 -4.44 11.66
C LEU A 60 0.38 -3.65 10.40
N MET A 61 1.19 -2.67 10.01
CA MET A 61 0.97 -1.92 8.77
C MET A 61 1.02 -2.85 7.54
N GLN A 62 2.00 -3.75 7.50
CA GLN A 62 2.11 -4.74 6.43
C GLN A 62 0.91 -5.69 6.39
N ALA A 63 0.49 -6.21 7.55
CA ALA A 63 -0.67 -7.11 7.62
C ALA A 63 -1.96 -6.43 7.12
N GLU A 64 -2.19 -5.18 7.52
CA GLU A 64 -3.35 -4.39 7.09
C GLU A 64 -3.35 -4.15 5.57
N VAL A 65 -2.19 -3.80 5.00
CA VAL A 65 -2.03 -3.65 3.55
C VAL A 65 -2.37 -4.94 2.82
N ILE A 66 -1.77 -6.07 3.24
CA ILE A 66 -2.01 -7.39 2.62
C ILE A 66 -3.49 -7.77 2.71
N ALA A 67 -4.12 -7.54 3.87
CA ALA A 67 -5.53 -7.84 4.08
C ALA A 67 -6.44 -7.05 3.11
N ARG A 68 -6.08 -5.80 2.79
CA ARG A 68 -6.86 -4.94 1.88
C ARG A 68 -6.68 -5.26 0.40
N ILE A 69 -5.47 -5.62 -0.01
CA ILE A 69 -5.16 -5.82 -1.44
C ILE A 69 -5.21 -7.30 -1.88
N SER A 70 -5.17 -8.26 -0.96
CA SER A 70 -5.30 -9.67 -1.30
C SER A 70 -6.64 -10.04 -1.97
N PRO A 71 -7.81 -9.45 -1.62
CA PRO A 71 -9.08 -9.76 -2.27
C PRO A 71 -9.14 -9.32 -3.73
N ILE A 72 -8.29 -8.38 -4.15
CA ILE A 72 -8.19 -7.91 -5.54
C ILE A 72 -7.09 -8.65 -6.33
N GLY A 73 -6.56 -9.75 -5.78
CA GLY A 73 -5.58 -10.61 -6.44
C GLY A 73 -4.17 -10.04 -6.48
N LEU A 74 -3.86 -9.05 -5.64
CA LEU A 74 -2.53 -8.43 -5.56
C LEU A 74 -1.86 -8.78 -4.23
N LEU A 75 -0.54 -8.95 -4.27
CA LEU A 75 0.28 -9.18 -3.08
C LEU A 75 1.52 -8.29 -3.14
N PRO A 76 1.96 -7.72 -2.01
CA PRO A 76 3.22 -6.96 -1.96
C PRO A 76 4.38 -7.85 -2.36
N MET A 77 5.24 -7.36 -3.24
CA MET A 77 6.54 -7.97 -3.47
C MET A 77 7.42 -7.68 -2.24
N ARG A 78 8.18 -8.68 -1.79
CA ARG A 78 9.21 -8.45 -0.76
C ARG A 78 10.12 -7.34 -1.26
N VAL A 79 10.18 -6.24 -0.52
CA VAL A 79 11.25 -5.26 -0.69
C VAL A 79 12.52 -5.97 -0.19
N PRO A 80 13.57 -6.14 -1.00
CA PRO A 80 14.86 -6.59 -0.48
C PRO A 80 15.29 -5.58 0.59
N GLY A 81 15.50 -6.06 1.82
CA GLY A 81 16.05 -5.26 2.91
C GLY A 81 17.52 -4.96 2.71
#